data_AF-A0AAW7ZMR6-F1
#
_entry.id   AF-A0AAW7ZMR6-F1
#
_cell.length_a   1.000
_cell.length_b   1.000
_cell.length_c   1.000
_cell.angle_alpha   90.00
_cell.angle_beta   90.00
_cell.angle_gamma   90.00
#
_symmetry.space_group_name_H-M   'P 1'
#
loop_
_entity.id
_entity.type
_entity.pdbx_description
1 polymer ?
#
loop_
_entity_poly.entity_id
_entity_poly.type
_entity_poly.pdbx_seq_one_letter_code
_entity_poly.pdbx_strand_id
1 'polypeptide(L)' 'MFSIKYFQKGTAHITFKRAELVDKLNDIIAHHYPGTLASMQ' A
#
# COMPACT_ATOMS: atom_id res chain seq x y z
N MET A 1 -8.14 -6.40 -10.09
CA MET A 1 -7.28 -7.56 -9.78
C MET A 1 -5.93 -7.03 -9.31
N PHE A 2 -5.57 -7.31 -8.07
CA PHE A 2 -4.27 -6.97 -7.48
C PHE A 2 -3.50 -8.27 -7.24
N SER A 3 -2.19 -8.17 -7.06
CA SER A 3 -1.32 -9.30 -6.75
C SER A 3 -0.60 -9.02 -5.44
N ILE A 4 -0.56 -10.00 -4.55
CA ILE A 4 0.20 -9.91 -3.30
C ILE A 4 1.33 -10.93 -3.34
N LYS A 5 2.55 -10.46 -3.10
CA LYS A 5 3.71 -11.30 -2.86
C LYS A 5 4.10 -11.19 -1.40
N TYR A 6 3.93 -12.29 -0.67
CA TYR A 6 4.36 -12.40 0.72
C TYR A 6 5.80 -12.90 0.79
N PHE A 7 6.58 -12.31 1.69
CA PHE A 7 7.96 -12.71 1.97
C PHE A 7 8.03 -13.30 3.38
N GLN A 8 8.85 -14.34 3.56
CA GLN A 8 9.02 -15.01 4.86
C GLN A 8 9.53 -14.09 5.99
N LYS A 9 10.04 -12.89 5.64
CA LYS A 9 10.44 -11.83 6.59
C LYS A 9 9.25 -11.08 7.22
N GLY A 10 8.01 -11.47 6.94
CA GLY A 10 6.82 -10.78 7.42
C GLY A 10 6.47 -9.51 6.64
N THR A 11 7.15 -9.27 5.52
CA THR A 11 6.84 -8.16 4.61
C THR A 11 6.05 -8.67 3.41
N ALA A 12 5.32 -7.77 2.75
CA ALA A 12 4.59 -8.10 1.53
C ALA A 12 4.64 -6.94 0.54
N HIS A 13 4.68 -7.26 -0.75
CA HIS A 13 4.45 -6.30 -1.83
C HIS A 13 3.07 -6.52 -2.41
N ILE A 14 2.27 -5.45 -2.41
CA ILE A 14 0.95 -5.43 -3.03
C ILE A 14 1.07 -4.61 -4.31
N THR A 15 0.80 -5.24 -5.44
CA THR A 15 0.83 -4.59 -6.75
C THR A 15 -0.60 -4.41 -7.25
N PHE A 16 -0.98 -3.16 -7.46
CA PHE A 16 -2.26 -2.79 -8.05
C PHE A 16 -2.09 -2.55 -9.55
N LYS A 17 -2.98 -3.13 -10.37
CA LYS A 17 -3.00 -2.86 -11.81
C LYS A 17 -3.56 -1.48 -12.18
N ARG A 18 -4.29 -0.82 -11.26
CA ARG A 18 -4.84 0.53 -11.44
C ARG A 18 -4.31 1.44 -10.35
N ALA A 19 -3.80 2.61 -10.75
CA ALA A 19 -3.27 3.62 -9.84
C ALA A 19 -4.34 4.10 -8.84
N GLU A 20 -5.59 4.26 -9.28
CA GLU A 20 -6.70 4.74 -8.43
C GLU A 20 -6.94 3.90 -7.16
N LEU A 21 -6.57 2.61 -7.19
CA LEU A 21 -6.68 1.74 -6.01
C LEU A 21 -5.56 1.97 -5.00
N VAL A 22 -4.39 2.42 -5.47
CA VAL A 22 -3.27 2.85 -4.61
C VAL A 22 -3.66 4.13 -3.89
N ASP A 23 -4.25 5.10 -4.58
CA ASP A 23 -4.71 6.35 -3.97
C ASP A 23 -5.75 6.10 -2.87
N LYS A 24 -6.74 5.24 -3.13
CA LYS A 24 -7.74 4.87 -2.11
C LYS A 24 -7.13 4.11 -0.93
N LEU A 25 -6.14 3.24 -1.18
CA LEU A 25 -5.45 2.53 -0.11
C LEU A 25 -4.65 3.52 0.75
N ASN A 26 -3.95 4.46 0.10
CA ASN A 26 -3.19 5.49 0.78
C ASN A 26 -4.11 6.36 1.63
N ASP A 27 -5.31 6.72 1.17
CA ASP A 27 -6.29 7.48 1.95
C ASP A 27 -6.71 6.76 3.24
N ILE A 28 -6.99 5.44 3.14
CA ILE A 28 -7.32 4.59 4.30
C ILE A 28 -6.15 4.51 5.28
N ILE A 29 -4.92 4.32 4.76
CA ILE A 29 -3.71 4.24 5.58
C ILE A 29 -3.41 5.61 6.22
N ALA A 30 -3.59 6.72 5.51
CA ALA A 30 -3.42 8.06 6.07
C ALA A 30 -4.37 8.32 7.23
N HIS A 31 -5.62 7.86 7.11
CA HIS A 31 -6.63 8.04 8.14
C HIS A 31 -6.37 7.20 9.38
N HIS A 32 -5.92 5.94 9.20
CA HIS A 32 -5.73 5.01 10.31
C HIS A 32 -4.31 5.03 10.90
N TYR A 33 -3.32 5.39 10.09
CA TYR A 33 -1.90 5.37 10.39
C TYR A 33 -1.20 6.63 9.82
N PRO A 34 -1.45 7.82 10.42
CA PRO A 34 -1.02 9.11 9.88
C PRO A 34 0.51 9.33 9.80
N GLY A 35 1.33 8.42 10.33
CA GLY A 35 2.80 8.50 10.30
C GLY A 35 3.48 7.43 9.43
N THR A 36 2.72 6.63 8.69
CA THR A 36 3.25 5.42 8.03
C THR A 36 3.39 5.58 6.51
N LEU A 37 2.74 6.60 5.93
CA LEU A 37 2.97 6.95 4.53
C LEU A 37 4.31 7.69 4.41
N ALA A 38 5.32 6.99 3.91
CA ALA A 38 6.53 7.65 3.44
C ALA A 38 6.13 8.56 2.26
N SER A 39 6.28 9.87 2.43
CA SER A 39 6.18 10.82 1.32
C SER A 39 7.18 10.37 0.25
N MET A 40 6.70 10.00 -0.93
CA MET A 40 7.58 9.80 -2.08
C MET A 40 8.29 11.14 -2.34
N GLN A 41 9.59 11.20 -2.03
CA GLN A 41 10.51 12.26 -2.47
C GLN A 41 10.91 12.03 -3.92
#